data_AF-A0A3D6BDR9-F1
#
_entry.id   AF-A0A3D6BDR9-F1
#
_cell.length_a   1.000
_cell.length_b   1.000
_cell.length_c   1.000
_cell.angle_alpha   90.00
_cell.angle_beta   90.00
_cell.angle_gamma   90.00
#
_symmetry.space_group_name_H-M   'P 1'
#
loop_
_entity.id
_entity.type
_entity.pdbx_description
1 polymer ?
#
loop_
_entity_poly.entity_id
_entity_poly.type
_entity_poly.pdbx_seq_one_letter_code
_entity_poly.pdbx_strand_id
1 'polypeptide(L)' 'MSVIVVLIGFSLFVAVGFLIAFLWSVKSGQYSDTYTPSVRILFEDKKSTKEKETTKEIELKEKKLDN' A
#
# COMPACT_ATOMS: atom_id res chain seq x y z
N MET A 1 -26.81 -43.52 7.01
CA MET A 1 -25.48 -43.36 7.65
C MET A 1 -24.39 -42.87 6.69
N SER A 2 -24.36 -43.30 5.43
CA SER A 2 -23.35 -42.84 4.44
C SER A 2 -23.38 -41.33 4.15
N VAL A 3 -24.57 -40.72 4.08
CA VAL A 3 -24.72 -39.28 3.79
C VAL A 3 -24.03 -38.37 4.82
N ILE A 4 -24.01 -38.78 6.10
CA ILE A 4 -23.35 -38.03 7.17
C ILE A 4 -21.83 -37.94 6.94
N VAL A 5 -21.23 -39.03 6.46
CA VAL A 5 -19.79 -39.10 6.19
C VAL A 5 -19.42 -38.20 5.02
N VAL A 6 -20.26 -38.17 3.98
CA VAL A 6 -20.07 -37.28 2.82
C VAL A 6 -20.18 -35.81 3.22
N LEU A 7 -21.17 -35.46 4.04
CA LEU A 7 -21.37 -34.09 4.54
C LEU A 7 -20.20 -33.60 5.39
N ILE A 8 -19.67 -34.47 6.26
CA ILE A 8 -18.49 -34.16 7.09
C ILE A 8 -17.25 -33.94 6.21
N GLY A 9 -17.03 -34.80 5.22
CA GLY A 9 -15.91 -34.64 4.29
C GLY A 9 -16.00 -33.34 3.49
N PHE A 10 -17.20 -33.01 3.01
CA PHE A 10 -17.43 -31.78 2.25
C PHE A 10 -17.26 -30.52 3.11
N SER A 11 -17.76 -30.51 4.35
CA SER A 11 -17.60 -29.36 5.24
C SER A 11 -16.13 -29.11 5.62
N LEU A 12 -15.37 -30.17 5.89
CA LEU A 12 -13.92 -30.10 6.12
C LEU A 12 -13.18 -29.57 4.90
N PHE A 13 -13.53 -30.04 3.70
CA PHE A 13 -12.92 -29.57 2.46
C PHE A 13 -13.14 -28.07 2.25
N VAL A 14 -14.37 -27.59 2.44
CA VAL A 14 -14.71 -26.17 2.35
C VAL A 14 -13.97 -25.35 3.41
N ALA A 15 -13.91 -25.83 4.66
CA ALA A 15 -13.22 -25.15 5.75
C ALA A 15 -11.71 -25.00 5.48
N VAL A 16 -11.05 -26.06 5.02
CA VAL A 16 -9.62 -26.03 4.66
C VAL A 16 -9.39 -25.12 3.46
N GLY A 17 -10.25 -25.18 2.44
CA GLY A 17 -10.19 -24.29 1.28
C GLY A 17 -10.28 -22.81 1.68
N PHE A 18 -11.24 -22.48 2.55
CA PHE A 18 -11.40 -21.13 3.08
C PHE A 18 -10.18 -20.68 3.89
N LEU A 19 -9.62 -21.57 4.71
CA LEU A 19 -8.42 -21.26 5.51
C LEU A 19 -7.20 -20.97 4.63
N ILE A 20 -6.97 -21.77 3.58
CA ILE A 20 -5.87 -21.55 2.63
C ILE A 20 -6.06 -20.22 1.89
N ALA A 21 -7.27 -19.94 1.40
CA ALA A 21 -7.58 -18.68 0.73
C ALA A 21 -7.39 -17.48 1.67
N PHE A 22 -7.83 -17.59 2.92
CA PHE A 22 -7.64 -16.57 3.95
C PHE A 22 -6.16 -16.28 4.22
N LEU A 23 -5.35 -17.33 4.43
CA LEU A 23 -3.91 -17.16 4.65
C LEU A 23 -3.21 -16.55 3.42
N TRP A 24 -3.60 -16.95 2.22
CA TRP A 24 -3.06 -16.35 1.00
C TRP A 24 -3.44 -14.86 0.88
N SER A 25 -4.70 -14.51 1.18
CA SER A 25 -5.19 -13.13 1.17
C SER A 25 -4.44 -12.24 2.18
N VAL A 26 -4.20 -12.75 3.40
CA VAL A 26 -3.46 -11.99 4.44
C VAL A 26 -1.98 -11.88 4.07
N LYS A 27 -1.38 -12.94 3.50
CA LYS A 27 0.01 -12.92 3.04
C LYS A 27 0.22 -12.02 1.81
N SER A 28 -0.81 -11.79 1.00
CA SER A 28 -0.74 -10.97 -0.23
C SER A 28 -0.41 -9.49 -0.01
N GLY A 29 -0.10 -9.07 1.22
CA GLY A 29 0.63 -7.82 1.43
C GLY A 29 -0.22 -6.56 1.29
N GLN A 30 -1.55 -6.64 1.51
CA GLN A 30 -2.44 -5.48 1.59
C GLN A 30 -2.03 -4.45 2.67
N TYR A 31 -1.00 -4.75 3.49
CA TYR A 31 -0.38 -3.86 4.47
C TYR A 31 0.75 -2.99 3.90
N SER A 32 0.80 -2.79 2.57
CA SER A 32 1.81 -1.94 1.93
C SER A 32 1.70 -0.47 2.33
N ASP A 33 0.55 -0.04 2.82
CA ASP A 33 0.36 1.30 3.36
C ASP A 33 0.58 1.31 4.88
N THR A 34 1.83 1.14 5.29
CA THR A 34 2.24 1.23 6.70
C THR A 34 2.35 2.68 7.18
N TYR A 35 2.15 3.66 6.29
CA TYR A 35 2.31 5.09 6.56
C TYR A 35 1.04 5.86 6.19
N THR A 36 0.19 6.06 7.19
CA THR A 36 -1.17 6.57 7.05
C THR A 36 -1.25 7.88 6.24
N PRO A 37 -2.27 8.04 5.37
CA PRO A 37 -2.45 9.25 4.56
C PRO A 37 -2.41 10.55 5.36
N SER A 38 -2.93 10.56 6.58
CA SER A 38 -2.93 11.74 7.46
C SER A 38 -1.53 12.23 7.82
N VAL A 39 -0.58 11.29 7.97
CA VAL A 39 0.82 11.63 8.31
C VAL A 39 1.57 12.07 7.07
N ARG A 40 1.32 11.40 5.93
CA ARG A 40 1.87 11.74 4.62
C ARG A 40 1.58 13.19 4.25
N ILE A 41 0.32 13.62 4.34
CA ILE A 41 -0.11 14.98 3.95
C ILE A 41 0.60 16.06 4.79
N LEU A 42 0.79 15.84 6.09
CA LEU A 42 1.45 16.80 7.00
C LEU A 42 2.92 17.09 6.65
N PHE A 43 3.61 16.13 6.02
CA PHE A 43 5.03 16.25 5.70
C PHE A 43 5.29 16.49 4.20
N GLU A 44 4.38 16.08 3.32
CA GLU A 44 4.47 16.32 1.87
C GLU A 44 4.32 17.79 1.50
N ASP A 45 3.44 18.55 2.19
CA ASP A 45 3.27 19.99 1.96
C ASP A 45 4.56 20.79 2.19
N LYS A 46 5.39 20.35 3.16
CA LYS A 46 6.69 20.98 3.44
C LYS A 46 7.74 20.63 2.37
N LYS A 47 7.68 19.43 1.79
CA LYS A 47 8.67 18.97 0.80
C LYS A 47 8.47 19.66 -0.56
N SER A 48 7.22 19.80 -1.02
CA SER A 48 6.91 20.48 -2.30
C SER A 48 7.30 21.97 -2.29
N THR A 49 7.20 22.61 -1.12
CA THR A 49 7.58 24.02 -0.97
C THR A 49 9.10 24.22 -1.11
N LYS A 50 9.92 23.36 -0.49
CA LYS A 50 11.38 23.43 -0.60
C LYS A 50 11.90 23.15 -2.01
N GLU A 51 11.28 22.23 -2.73
CA GLU A 51 11.67 21.87 -4.10
C GLU A 51 11.41 23.05 -5.05
N LYS A 52 10.25 23.72 -4.92
CA LYS A 52 9.90 24.91 -5.70
C LYS A 52 10.80 26.11 -5.41
N GLU A 53 11.25 26.29 -4.17
CA GLU A 53 12.19 27.37 -3.80
C GLU A 53 13.59 27.12 -4.38
N THR A 54 14.06 25.87 -4.33
CA THR A 54 15.39 25.49 -4.82
C THR A 54 15.47 25.62 -6.35
N THR A 55 14.42 25.18 -7.08
CA THR A 55 14.36 25.34 -8.54
C THR A 55 14.32 26.80 -8.96
N LYS A 56 13.56 27.65 -8.26
CA LYS A 56 13.50 29.09 -8.54
C LYS A 56 14.83 29.80 -8.32
N GLU A 57 15.60 29.44 -7.29
CA GLU A 57 16.93 30.02 -7.06
C GLU A 57 17.95 29.63 -8.14
N ILE A 58 17.91 28.38 -8.62
CA ILE A 58 18.81 27.90 -9.68
C ILE A 58 18.50 28.60 -11.00
N GLU A 59 17.22 28.71 -11.36
CA GLU A 59 16.77 29.36 -12.60
C GLU A 59 17.09 30.87 -12.61
N LEU A 60 17.02 31.55 -11.45
CA LEU A 60 17.40 32.96 -11.32
C LEU A 60 18.91 33.20 -11.40
N LYS A 61 19.73 32.21 -11.02
CA LYS A 61 21.20 32.28 -11.12
C LYS A 61 21.67 32.06 -12.55
N GLU A 62 21.11 31.09 -13.27
CA GLU A 62 21.45 30.86 -14.68
C GLU A 62 21.11 32.09 -15.53
N LYS A 63 19.90 32.65 -15.36
CA LYS A 63 19.47 33.86 -16.11
C LYS A 63 20.29 35.12 -15.82
N LYS A 64 21.02 35.16 -14.71
CA LYS A 64 21.96 36.26 -14.36
C LYS A 64 23.38 36.01 -14.86
N LEU A 65 23.72 34.78 -15.21
CA LEU A 65 25.03 34.41 -15.75
C LEU A 65 25.09 34.63 -17.27
N ASP A 66 23.94 34.60 -17.93
CA ASP A 66 23.78 34.69 -19.38
C ASP A 66 23.67 36.14 -19.91
N ASN A 67 23.76 37.15 -19.04
CA ASN A 67 23.61 38.58 -19.35
C ASN A 67 24.76 39.41 -18.78
#